data_AF-A0A916MUB6-F1
#
_entry.id   AF-A0A916MUB6-F1
#
_cell.length_a   1.000
_cell.length_b   1.000
_cell.length_c   1.000
_cell.angle_alpha   90.00
_cell.angle_beta   90.00
_cell.angle_gamma   90.00
#
_symmetry.space_group_name_H-M   'P 1'
#
loop_
_entity.id
_entity.type
_entity.pdbx_description
1 polymer ?
#
loop_
_entity_poly.entity_id
_entity_poly.type
_entity_poly.pdbx_seq_one_letter_code
_entity_poly.pdbx_strand_id
1 'polypeptide(L)'
;MNDHEAQLEREALSRLSRVQGPAELHAAILALITPVDSVPSFVAWTTETQDTPTAAVLRQDVTALSDAARLPCLEALLDRMRTQAKVDRRTLLESTRRVVAAFSPLRPIDRLHWLLMRRRLGEKPPVAALPEEHNDLAGLPGMTIMRIASVAAYLSRMVPGADPAAGRSWYLTTMSALVDPESVPPCLPPDGDALARALLDIEALPWMLRPVLLRGWVSAALGTSQRARLWPTAADALRMVAVLLDSPLPPELARHYMELDWATRR
;
A
#
# COMPACT_ATOMS: atom_id res chain seq x y z
N MET A 1 8.77 -10.82 -20.01
CA MET A 1 7.66 -11.74 -19.72
C MET A 1 7.51 -12.62 -20.93
N ASN A 2 7.71 -13.92 -20.77
CA ASN A 2 7.56 -14.88 -21.87
C ASN A 2 6.07 -15.11 -22.16
N ASP A 3 5.71 -15.47 -23.39
CA ASP A 3 4.29 -15.66 -23.78
C ASP A 3 3.55 -16.66 -22.88
N HIS A 4 4.26 -17.66 -22.37
CA HIS A 4 3.74 -18.62 -21.41
C HIS A 4 3.38 -17.99 -20.05
N GLU A 5 4.24 -17.13 -19.50
CA GLU A 5 3.98 -16.42 -18.24
C GLU A 5 2.78 -15.48 -18.40
N ALA A 6 2.70 -14.78 -19.53
CA ALA A 6 1.59 -13.90 -19.85
C ALA A 6 0.25 -14.67 -20.00
N GLN A 7 0.29 -15.92 -20.47
CA GLN A 7 -0.88 -16.78 -20.52
C GLN A 7 -1.29 -17.26 -19.12
N LEU A 8 -0.34 -17.69 -18.29
CA LEU A 8 -0.59 -18.12 -16.91
C LEU A 8 -1.19 -16.99 -16.08
N GLU A 9 -0.65 -15.78 -16.19
CA GLU A 9 -1.19 -14.61 -15.49
C GLU A 9 -2.62 -14.30 -15.94
N ARG A 10 -2.92 -14.33 -17.25
CA ARG A 10 -4.28 -14.10 -17.76
C ARG A 10 -5.28 -15.12 -17.23
N GLU A 11 -4.88 -16.39 -17.14
CA GLU A 11 -5.71 -17.45 -16.57
C GLU A 11 -5.94 -17.28 -15.07
N ALA A 12 -4.88 -16.95 -14.32
CA ALA A 12 -4.94 -16.66 -12.90
C ALA A 12 -5.88 -15.47 -12.62
N LEU A 13 -5.73 -14.37 -13.37
CA LEU A 13 -6.62 -13.20 -13.28
C LEU A 13 -8.06 -13.56 -13.60
N SER A 14 -8.30 -14.39 -14.63
CA SER A 14 -9.64 -14.88 -14.97
C SER A 14 -10.28 -15.65 -13.82
N ARG A 15 -9.53 -16.54 -13.14
CA ARG A 15 -10.00 -17.28 -11.97
C ARG A 15 -10.23 -16.37 -10.76
N LEU A 16 -9.26 -15.53 -10.40
CA LEU A 16 -9.37 -14.57 -9.30
C LEU A 16 -10.53 -13.58 -9.48
N SER A 17 -10.83 -13.19 -10.73
CA SER A 17 -11.97 -12.32 -11.03
C SER A 17 -13.33 -12.91 -10.64
N ARG A 18 -13.42 -14.25 -10.50
CA ARG A 18 -14.66 -14.98 -10.14
C ARG A 18 -14.76 -15.32 -8.66
N VAL A 19 -13.73 -15.03 -7.86
CA VAL A 19 -13.74 -15.28 -6.41
C VAL A 19 -14.74 -14.34 -5.73
N GLN A 20 -15.73 -14.94 -5.05
CA GLN A 20 -16.82 -14.22 -4.37
C GLN A 20 -17.07 -14.71 -2.94
N GLY A 21 -16.79 -15.99 -2.64
CA GLY A 21 -17.07 -16.56 -1.33
C GLY A 21 -16.15 -15.98 -0.23
N PRO A 22 -16.63 -15.76 1.00
CA PRO A 22 -15.84 -15.14 2.07
C PRO A 22 -14.56 -15.94 2.39
N ALA A 23 -14.62 -17.27 2.40
CA ALA A 23 -13.47 -18.14 2.65
C ALA A 23 -12.41 -18.06 1.52
N GLU A 24 -12.87 -17.98 0.27
CA GLU A 24 -11.98 -17.86 -0.90
C GLU A 24 -11.35 -16.46 -0.98
N LEU A 25 -12.15 -15.41 -0.74
CA LEU A 25 -11.67 -14.03 -0.62
C LEU A 25 -10.61 -13.92 0.49
N HIS A 26 -10.88 -14.54 1.64
CA HIS A 26 -9.93 -14.59 2.75
C HIS A 26 -8.61 -15.22 2.31
N ALA A 27 -8.63 -16.42 1.72
CA ALA A 27 -7.42 -17.12 1.29
C ALA A 27 -6.62 -16.33 0.24
N ALA A 28 -7.30 -15.75 -0.76
CA ALA A 28 -6.66 -14.98 -1.82
C ALA A 28 -6.06 -13.66 -1.31
N ILE A 29 -6.77 -12.93 -0.44
CA ILE A 29 -6.26 -11.67 0.15
C ILE A 29 -5.03 -11.95 1.01
N LEU A 30 -5.05 -12.98 1.85
CA LEU A 30 -3.87 -13.34 2.65
C LEU A 30 -2.70 -13.75 1.76
N ALA A 31 -2.95 -14.49 0.67
CA ALA A 31 -1.88 -14.86 -0.27
C ALA A 31 -1.22 -13.63 -0.92
N LEU A 32 -2.00 -12.58 -1.23
CA LEU A 32 -1.49 -11.35 -1.86
C LEU A 32 -0.55 -10.55 -0.95
N ILE A 33 -0.83 -10.49 0.35
CA ILE A 33 -0.01 -9.76 1.33
C ILE A 33 1.13 -10.62 1.90
N THR A 34 1.09 -11.94 1.70
CA THR A 34 2.12 -12.87 2.17
C THR A 34 3.38 -12.77 1.29
N PRO A 35 4.58 -12.61 1.87
CA PRO A 35 5.82 -12.76 1.12
C PRO A 35 5.90 -14.14 0.43
N VAL A 36 6.22 -14.15 -0.86
CA VAL A 36 6.32 -15.41 -1.64
C VAL A 36 7.42 -16.31 -1.07
N ASP A 37 8.55 -15.73 -0.66
CA ASP A 37 9.75 -16.47 -0.24
C ASP A 37 9.84 -16.75 1.27
N SER A 38 8.77 -16.50 2.03
CA SER A 38 8.77 -16.68 3.48
C SER A 38 8.09 -17.98 3.89
N VAL A 39 8.89 -18.97 4.31
CA VAL A 39 8.38 -20.22 4.89
C VAL A 39 7.49 -19.96 6.13
N PRO A 40 7.87 -19.12 7.12
CA PRO A 40 6.98 -18.83 8.25
C PRO A 40 5.63 -18.24 7.84
N SER A 41 5.63 -17.31 6.88
CA SER A 41 4.39 -16.69 6.41
C SER A 41 3.54 -17.66 5.59
N PHE A 42 4.17 -18.57 4.86
CA PHE A 42 3.49 -19.67 4.16
C PHE A 42 2.81 -20.64 5.13
N VAL A 43 3.49 -21.02 6.21
CA VAL A 43 2.90 -21.88 7.27
C VAL A 43 1.71 -21.18 7.90
N ALA A 44 1.87 -19.91 8.30
CA ALA A 44 0.77 -19.12 8.87
C ALA A 44 -0.42 -19.02 7.90
N TRP A 45 -0.16 -18.72 6.62
CA TRP A 45 -1.20 -18.69 5.60
C TRP A 45 -1.92 -20.04 5.46
N THR A 46 -1.18 -21.15 5.50
CA THR A 46 -1.76 -22.50 5.37
C THR A 46 -2.66 -22.81 6.55
N THR A 47 -2.24 -22.47 7.77
CA THR A 47 -3.06 -22.63 8.98
C THR A 47 -4.36 -21.81 8.91
N GLU A 48 -4.28 -20.54 8.48
CA GLU A 48 -5.47 -19.68 8.36
C GLU A 48 -6.44 -20.09 7.25
N THR A 49 -6.00 -20.95 6.30
CA THR A 49 -6.78 -21.33 5.11
C THR A 49 -7.05 -22.82 5.02
N GLN A 50 -6.77 -23.60 6.08
CA GLN A 50 -6.88 -25.06 6.09
C GLN A 50 -8.30 -25.57 5.75
N ASP A 51 -9.33 -24.80 6.09
CA ASP A 51 -10.73 -25.16 5.87
C ASP A 51 -11.27 -24.71 4.49
N THR A 52 -10.41 -24.13 3.65
CA THR A 52 -10.76 -23.64 2.30
C THR A 52 -10.22 -24.61 1.24
N PRO A 53 -11.05 -25.47 0.62
CA PRO A 53 -10.58 -26.49 -0.32
C PRO A 53 -9.82 -25.94 -1.52
N THR A 54 -10.16 -24.73 -1.97
CA THR A 54 -9.55 -24.06 -3.14
C THR A 54 -8.32 -23.23 -2.79
N ALA A 55 -7.88 -23.18 -1.52
CA ALA A 55 -6.81 -22.29 -1.07
C ALA A 55 -5.49 -22.47 -1.83
N ALA A 56 -5.07 -23.71 -2.07
CA ALA A 56 -3.83 -24.00 -2.78
C ALA A 56 -3.84 -23.47 -4.23
N VAL A 57 -4.97 -23.62 -4.92
CA VAL A 57 -5.16 -23.09 -6.29
C VAL A 57 -5.15 -21.57 -6.28
N LEU A 58 -5.86 -20.94 -5.33
CA LEU A 58 -5.87 -19.49 -5.18
C LEU A 58 -4.47 -18.92 -4.92
N ARG A 59 -3.65 -19.62 -4.13
CA ARG A 59 -2.26 -19.22 -3.91
C ARG A 59 -1.42 -19.35 -5.17
N GLN A 60 -1.58 -20.43 -5.93
CA GLN A 60 -0.89 -20.59 -7.21
C GLN A 60 -1.26 -19.46 -8.17
N ASP A 61 -2.55 -19.12 -8.26
CA ASP A 61 -3.04 -18.00 -9.08
C ASP A 61 -2.41 -16.67 -8.63
N VAL A 62 -2.36 -16.41 -7.33
CA VAL A 62 -1.71 -15.20 -6.78
C VAL A 62 -0.20 -15.17 -7.07
N THR A 63 0.49 -16.30 -7.03
CA THR A 63 1.93 -16.39 -7.34
C THR A 63 2.21 -16.17 -8.82
N ALA A 64 1.27 -16.47 -9.71
CA ALA A 64 1.39 -16.22 -11.14
C ALA A 64 1.19 -14.74 -11.54
N LEU A 65 0.78 -13.88 -10.60
CA LEU A 65 0.58 -12.46 -10.87
C LEU A 65 1.90 -11.70 -10.92
N SER A 66 2.04 -10.84 -11.93
CA SER A 66 3.11 -9.85 -12.01
C SER A 66 2.93 -8.75 -10.95
N ASP A 67 4.01 -8.06 -10.62
CA ASP A 67 3.98 -6.92 -9.69
C ASP A 67 2.91 -5.86 -10.07
N ALA A 68 2.71 -5.65 -11.38
CA ALA A 68 1.72 -4.69 -11.89
C ALA A 68 0.27 -5.09 -11.60
N ALA A 69 0.01 -6.39 -11.36
CA ALA A 69 -1.30 -6.97 -11.13
C ALA A 69 -1.64 -7.12 -9.64
N ARG A 70 -0.65 -7.40 -8.80
CA ARG A 70 -0.86 -7.81 -7.40
C ARG A 70 -1.65 -6.80 -6.57
N LEU A 71 -1.22 -5.54 -6.53
CA LEU A 71 -1.88 -4.52 -5.71
C LEU A 71 -3.29 -4.16 -6.24
N PRO A 72 -3.51 -3.97 -7.57
CA PRO A 72 -4.86 -3.85 -8.11
C PRO A 72 -5.78 -5.03 -7.76
N CYS A 73 -5.27 -6.26 -7.82
CA CYS A 73 -6.03 -7.45 -7.45
C CYS A 73 -6.42 -7.41 -5.96
N LEU A 74 -5.48 -7.04 -5.09
CA LEU A 74 -5.73 -6.89 -3.66
C LEU A 74 -6.84 -5.86 -3.40
N GLU A 75 -6.76 -4.68 -4.02
CA GLU A 75 -7.78 -3.64 -3.87
C GLU A 75 -9.17 -4.13 -4.30
N ALA A 76 -9.26 -4.80 -5.45
CA ALA A 76 -10.52 -5.30 -5.97
C ALA A 76 -11.13 -6.42 -5.09
N LEU A 77 -10.30 -7.34 -4.57
CA LEU A 77 -10.77 -8.37 -3.64
C LEU A 77 -11.15 -7.80 -2.27
N LEU A 78 -10.45 -6.76 -1.79
CA LEU A 78 -10.83 -6.04 -0.57
C LEU A 78 -12.20 -5.34 -0.73
N ASP A 79 -12.48 -4.77 -1.90
CA ASP A 79 -13.78 -4.14 -2.18
C ASP A 79 -14.92 -5.15 -2.17
N ARG A 80 -14.69 -6.39 -2.64
CA ARG A 80 -15.63 -7.51 -2.51
C ARG A 80 -15.75 -8.01 -1.07
N MET A 81 -14.64 -8.13 -0.36
CA MET A 81 -14.66 -8.53 1.06
C MET A 81 -15.41 -7.50 1.92
N ARG A 82 -15.38 -6.21 1.54
CA ARG A 82 -16.12 -5.15 2.24
C ARG A 82 -17.64 -5.37 2.26
N THR A 83 -18.20 -6.07 1.26
CA THR A 83 -19.63 -6.39 1.18
C THR A 83 -20.02 -7.65 1.96
N GLN A 84 -19.05 -8.42 2.46
CA GLN A 84 -19.29 -9.60 3.30
C GLN A 84 -19.72 -9.20 4.72
N ALA A 85 -20.14 -10.20 5.51
CA ALA A 85 -20.60 -9.96 6.87
C ALA A 85 -19.49 -9.35 7.75
N LYS A 86 -19.89 -8.58 8.78
CA LYS A 86 -18.94 -7.96 9.73
C LYS A 86 -18.00 -8.98 10.38
N VAL A 87 -18.50 -10.19 10.63
CA VAL A 87 -17.70 -11.29 11.20
C VAL A 87 -16.57 -11.71 10.26
N ASP A 88 -16.84 -11.89 8.96
CA ASP A 88 -15.83 -12.34 7.97
C ASP A 88 -14.73 -11.29 7.81
N ARG A 89 -15.11 -10.01 7.74
CA ARG A 89 -14.16 -8.89 7.67
C ARG A 89 -13.27 -8.83 8.92
N ARG A 90 -13.84 -9.06 10.11
CA ARG A 90 -13.08 -9.10 11.37
C ARG A 90 -12.11 -10.29 11.38
N THR A 91 -12.59 -11.48 11.00
CA THR A 91 -11.77 -12.69 10.90
C THR A 91 -10.57 -12.47 10.00
N LEU A 92 -10.76 -11.89 8.81
CA LEU A 92 -9.66 -11.57 7.90
C LEU A 92 -8.63 -10.60 8.52
N LEU A 93 -9.08 -9.57 9.26
CA LEU A 93 -8.15 -8.64 9.92
C LEU A 93 -7.36 -9.35 11.04
N GLU A 94 -7.97 -10.25 11.79
CA GLU A 94 -7.29 -11.04 12.81
C GLU A 94 -6.26 -12.00 12.20
N SER A 95 -6.64 -12.73 11.15
CA SER A 95 -5.75 -13.62 10.40
C SER A 95 -4.60 -12.85 9.73
N THR A 96 -4.88 -11.67 9.20
CA THR A 96 -3.84 -10.77 8.65
C THR A 96 -2.77 -10.46 9.68
N ARG A 97 -3.15 -10.12 10.92
CA ARG A 97 -2.17 -9.86 11.99
C ARG A 97 -1.29 -11.07 12.26
N ARG A 98 -1.85 -12.28 12.25
CA ARG A 98 -1.11 -13.53 12.48
C ARG A 98 -0.14 -13.83 11.34
N VAL A 99 -0.58 -13.72 10.09
CA VAL A 99 0.28 -13.91 8.91
C VAL A 99 1.40 -12.88 8.87
N VAL A 100 1.10 -11.61 9.11
CA VAL A 100 2.09 -10.53 9.11
C VAL A 100 3.08 -10.66 10.27
N ALA A 101 2.62 -11.11 11.45
CA ALA A 101 3.49 -11.31 12.61
C ALA A 101 4.38 -12.57 12.50
N ALA A 102 4.06 -13.51 11.59
CA ALA A 102 4.89 -14.69 11.36
C ALA A 102 6.28 -14.34 10.77
N PHE A 103 6.43 -13.16 10.17
CA PHE A 103 7.70 -12.64 9.69
C PHE A 103 8.33 -11.67 10.69
N SER A 104 9.55 -11.95 11.14
CA SER A 104 10.32 -11.10 12.05
C SER A 104 11.74 -10.88 11.50
N PRO A 105 12.22 -9.63 11.37
CA PRO A 105 11.52 -8.38 11.69
C PRO A 105 10.43 -8.02 10.67
N LEU A 106 9.35 -7.37 11.13
CA LEU A 106 8.25 -6.92 10.27
C LEU A 106 8.73 -6.06 9.10
N ARG A 107 8.34 -6.39 7.87
CA ARG A 107 8.73 -5.57 6.70
C ARG A 107 7.94 -4.26 6.69
N PRO A 108 8.54 -3.14 6.26
CA PRO A 108 7.84 -1.86 6.15
C PRO A 108 6.56 -1.94 5.29
N ILE A 109 6.57 -2.73 4.21
CA ILE A 109 5.42 -2.88 3.32
C ILE A 109 4.23 -3.60 4.00
N ASP A 110 4.49 -4.53 4.91
CA ASP A 110 3.44 -5.30 5.61
C ASP A 110 2.60 -4.40 6.53
N ARG A 111 3.22 -3.37 7.10
CA ARG A 111 2.50 -2.37 7.87
C ARG A 111 1.57 -1.53 7.00
N LEU A 112 2.00 -1.18 5.78
CA LEU A 112 1.15 -0.43 4.83
C LEU A 112 -0.04 -1.29 4.37
N HIS A 113 0.19 -2.58 4.10
CA HIS A 113 -0.90 -3.53 3.84
C HIS A 113 -1.88 -3.60 5.01
N TRP A 114 -1.39 -3.72 6.25
CA TRP A 114 -2.24 -3.71 7.45
C TRP A 114 -3.09 -2.45 7.56
N LEU A 115 -2.48 -1.26 7.36
CA LEU A 115 -3.19 0.01 7.41
C LEU A 115 -4.23 0.13 6.28
N LEU A 116 -3.89 -0.27 5.06
CA LEU A 116 -4.79 -0.31 3.91
C LEU A 116 -6.01 -1.20 4.18
N MET A 117 -5.78 -2.42 4.68
CA MET A 117 -6.85 -3.37 4.99
C MET A 117 -7.75 -2.85 6.10
N ARG A 118 -7.17 -2.30 7.18
CA ARG A 118 -7.94 -1.67 8.26
C ARG A 118 -8.78 -0.50 7.74
N ARG A 119 -8.25 0.29 6.81
CA ARG A 119 -8.94 1.42 6.19
C ARG A 119 -10.11 0.99 5.31
N ARG A 120 -9.96 -0.07 4.52
CA ARG A 120 -11.01 -0.55 3.60
C ARG A 120 -12.07 -1.43 4.27
N LEU A 121 -11.69 -2.24 5.25
CA LEU A 121 -12.58 -3.23 5.89
C LEU A 121 -13.12 -2.78 7.26
N GLY A 122 -12.42 -1.86 7.91
CA GLY A 122 -12.84 -1.31 9.21
C GLY A 122 -13.91 -0.22 9.08
N GLU A 123 -14.41 0.22 10.23
CA GLU A 123 -15.26 1.40 10.31
C GLU A 123 -14.36 2.65 10.17
N LYS A 124 -14.62 3.49 9.16
CA LYS A 124 -13.87 4.75 8.93
C LYS A 124 -14.25 5.73 10.04
N PRO A 125 -13.34 6.09 10.97
CA PRO A 125 -13.61 7.20 11.87
C PRO A 125 -13.73 8.49 11.03
N PRO A 126 -14.67 9.39 11.35
CA PRO A 126 -14.76 10.67 10.67
C PRO A 126 -13.45 11.44 10.89
N VAL A 127 -12.81 11.89 9.81
CA VAL A 127 -11.66 12.79 9.86
C VAL A 127 -12.21 14.21 9.90
N ALA A 128 -11.94 14.94 10.97
CA ALA A 128 -12.26 16.36 11.03
C ALA A 128 -11.36 17.10 10.04
N ALA A 129 -11.96 17.79 9.06
CA ALA A 129 -11.21 18.57 8.09
C ALA A 129 -10.51 19.74 8.79
N LEU A 130 -9.26 20.01 8.42
CA LEU A 130 -8.61 21.27 8.79
C LEU A 130 -9.34 22.44 8.08
N PRO A 131 -9.48 23.61 8.71
CA PRO A 131 -9.98 24.81 8.04
C PRO A 131 -9.19 25.12 6.76
N GLU A 132 -9.87 25.55 5.69
CA GLU A 132 -9.29 25.82 4.35
C GLU A 132 -8.34 27.04 4.27
N GLU A 133 -7.70 27.43 5.38
CA GLU A 133 -6.87 28.63 5.45
C GLU A 133 -5.51 28.47 4.75
N HIS A 134 -5.09 27.23 4.45
CA HIS A 134 -3.77 26.94 3.87
C HIS A 134 -3.91 26.18 2.54
N ASN A 135 -3.92 26.92 1.42
CA ASN A 135 -3.99 26.35 0.07
C ASN A 135 -2.61 26.12 -0.58
N ASP A 136 -1.52 26.32 0.17
CA ASP A 136 -0.15 26.15 -0.32
C ASP A 136 0.68 25.30 0.67
N LEU A 137 1.58 24.49 0.12
CA LEU A 137 2.51 23.66 0.89
C LEU A 137 3.56 24.50 1.63
N ALA A 138 3.93 25.66 1.09
CA ALA A 138 4.95 26.54 1.68
C ALA A 138 4.52 27.18 3.02
N GLY A 139 3.21 27.23 3.30
CA GLY A 139 2.66 27.82 4.52
C GLY A 139 2.20 26.80 5.56
N LEU A 140 2.54 25.53 5.42
CA LEU A 140 2.02 24.50 6.32
C LEU A 140 2.51 24.70 7.77
N PRO A 141 1.64 24.50 8.78
CA PRO A 141 2.05 24.53 10.17
C PRO A 141 3.19 23.54 10.47
N GLY A 142 4.11 23.90 11.36
CA GLY A 142 5.27 23.06 11.71
C GLY A 142 4.89 21.64 12.17
N MET A 143 3.77 21.48 12.87
CA MET A 143 3.27 20.15 13.26
C MET A 143 2.90 19.29 12.03
N THR A 144 2.26 19.88 11.04
CA THR A 144 1.92 19.21 9.78
C THR A 144 3.17 18.80 9.01
N ILE A 145 4.17 19.70 8.94
CA ILE A 145 5.49 19.39 8.36
C ILE A 145 6.12 18.19 9.08
N MET A 146 6.04 18.12 10.41
CA MET A 146 6.55 16.97 11.16
C MET A 146 5.79 15.67 10.87
N ARG A 147 4.48 15.72 10.60
CA ARG A 147 3.71 14.53 10.17
C ARG A 147 4.11 14.09 8.78
N ILE A 148 4.27 15.02 7.85
CA ILE A 148 4.77 14.74 6.50
C ILE A 148 6.18 14.12 6.57
N ALA A 149 7.08 14.70 7.36
CA ALA A 149 8.41 14.16 7.61
C ALA A 149 8.36 12.74 8.19
N SER A 150 7.44 12.47 9.13
CA SER A 150 7.26 11.15 9.71
C SER A 150 6.86 10.09 8.66
N VAL A 151 5.91 10.40 7.78
CA VAL A 151 5.50 9.50 6.69
C VAL A 151 6.61 9.35 5.65
N ALA A 152 7.27 10.44 5.25
CA ALA A 152 8.40 10.38 4.33
C ALA A 152 9.57 9.56 4.91
N ALA A 153 9.92 9.74 6.19
CA ALA A 153 10.96 8.94 6.85
C ALA A 153 10.57 7.46 6.96
N TYR A 154 9.28 7.14 7.10
CA TYR A 154 8.80 5.76 7.05
C TYR A 154 9.01 5.15 5.65
N LEU A 155 8.64 5.89 4.61
CA LEU A 155 8.68 5.50 3.21
C LEU A 155 10.10 5.40 2.65
N SER A 156 11.06 6.17 3.17
CA SER A 156 12.44 6.17 2.70
C SER A 156 13.15 4.81 2.85
N ARG A 157 12.57 3.89 3.62
CA ARG A 157 13.02 2.48 3.71
C ARG A 157 12.60 1.62 2.52
N MET A 158 11.77 2.15 1.62
CA MET A 158 11.23 1.48 0.44
C MET A 158 11.27 2.33 -0.83
N VAL A 159 11.33 3.66 -0.70
CA VAL A 159 11.30 4.64 -1.79
C VAL A 159 12.64 5.39 -1.80
N PRO A 160 13.35 5.45 -2.95
CA PRO A 160 12.94 5.01 -4.29
C PRO A 160 13.09 3.50 -4.52
N GLY A 161 13.77 2.81 -3.61
CA GLY A 161 14.04 1.37 -3.61
C GLY A 161 14.58 0.94 -2.24
N ALA A 162 15.20 -0.24 -2.16
CA ALA A 162 15.67 -0.80 -0.88
C ALA A 162 17.00 -0.22 -0.37
N ASP A 163 17.71 0.58 -1.18
CA ASP A 163 18.99 1.20 -0.77
C ASP A 163 18.76 2.33 0.25
N PRO A 164 19.29 2.20 1.49
CA PRO A 164 19.13 3.23 2.52
C PRO A 164 19.72 4.60 2.14
N ALA A 165 20.80 4.63 1.35
CA ALA A 165 21.43 5.90 0.94
C ALA A 165 20.53 6.65 -0.06
N ALA A 166 20.03 5.96 -1.08
CA ALA A 166 19.03 6.50 -1.99
C ALA A 166 17.75 6.93 -1.26
N GLY A 167 17.29 6.14 -0.28
CA GLY A 167 16.14 6.47 0.56
C GLY A 167 16.31 7.76 1.34
N ARG A 168 17.46 7.96 1.99
CA ARG A 168 17.78 9.20 2.69
C ARG A 168 17.87 10.40 1.75
N SER A 169 18.46 10.22 0.57
CA SER A 169 18.52 11.27 -0.46
C SER A 169 17.13 11.68 -0.94
N TRP A 170 16.24 10.71 -1.19
CA TRP A 170 14.84 10.95 -1.54
C TRP A 170 14.07 11.67 -0.45
N TYR A 171 14.27 11.28 0.82
CA TYR A 171 13.68 11.98 1.97
C TYR A 171 14.08 13.46 2.01
N LEU A 172 15.39 13.75 1.90
CA LEU A 172 15.88 15.12 1.91
C LEU A 172 15.31 15.93 0.74
N THR A 173 15.31 15.36 -0.47
CA THR A 173 14.75 16.01 -1.67
C THR A 173 13.27 16.37 -1.49
N THR A 174 12.50 15.43 -0.92
CA THR A 174 11.08 15.62 -0.64
C THR A 174 10.83 16.70 0.41
N MET A 175 11.62 16.72 1.49
CA MET A 175 11.42 17.68 2.57
C MET A 175 11.90 19.08 2.21
N SER A 176 12.96 19.21 1.40
CA SER A 176 13.46 20.50 0.90
C SER A 176 12.46 21.23 -0.01
N ALA A 177 11.42 20.55 -0.51
CA ALA A 177 10.33 21.18 -1.23
C ALA A 177 9.32 21.90 -0.31
N LEU A 178 9.39 21.65 1.00
CA LEU A 178 8.43 22.14 2.01
C LEU A 178 9.06 23.10 3.01
N VAL A 179 10.36 22.93 3.28
CA VAL A 179 11.10 23.74 4.26
C VAL A 179 12.51 24.04 3.75
N ASP A 180 13.13 25.06 4.33
CA ASP A 180 14.53 25.37 4.07
C ASP A 180 15.43 24.15 4.39
N PRO A 181 16.51 23.91 3.62
CA PRO A 181 17.38 22.74 3.81
C PRO A 181 17.94 22.58 5.23
N GLU A 182 18.20 23.69 5.93
CA GLU A 182 18.71 23.70 7.31
C GLU A 182 17.64 23.34 8.35
N SER A 183 16.37 23.45 7.98
CA SER A 183 15.19 23.17 8.83
C SER A 183 14.57 21.80 8.57
N VAL A 184 15.16 20.98 7.69
CA VAL A 184 14.65 19.64 7.37
C VAL A 184 14.70 18.75 8.62
N PRO A 185 13.55 18.19 9.07
CA PRO A 185 13.54 17.29 10.22
C PRO A 185 14.41 16.05 9.99
N PRO A 186 14.93 15.41 11.06
CA PRO A 186 15.75 14.22 10.90
C PRO A 186 14.94 13.06 10.30
N CYS A 187 15.58 12.30 9.39
CA CYS A 187 14.98 11.11 8.77
C CYS A 187 14.91 9.94 9.77
N LEU A 188 13.95 10.01 10.70
CA LEU A 188 13.71 8.99 11.72
C LEU A 188 12.36 8.31 11.47
N PRO A 189 12.34 7.04 11.03
CA PRO A 189 11.10 6.32 10.80
C PRO A 189 10.27 6.20 12.09
N PRO A 190 8.97 6.52 12.06
CA PRO A 190 8.09 6.34 13.20
C PRO A 190 7.83 4.86 13.49
N ASP A 191 7.37 4.57 14.71
CA ASP A 191 6.70 3.32 15.00
C ASP A 191 5.34 3.21 14.27
N GLY A 192 4.68 2.07 14.41
CA GLY A 192 3.44 1.79 13.69
C GLY A 192 2.25 2.68 14.10
N ASP A 193 2.19 3.11 15.36
CA ASP A 193 1.09 3.92 15.87
C ASP A 193 1.28 5.39 15.50
N ALA A 194 2.52 5.87 15.57
CA ALA A 194 2.90 7.20 15.10
C ALA A 194 2.71 7.34 13.58
N LEU A 195 3.03 6.31 12.79
CA LEU A 195 2.72 6.30 11.35
C LEU A 195 1.21 6.44 11.11
N ALA A 196 0.39 5.65 11.80
CA ALA A 196 -1.06 5.66 11.62
C ALA A 196 -1.66 7.04 11.95
N ARG A 197 -1.21 7.69 13.04
CA ARG A 197 -1.61 9.07 13.36
C ARG A 197 -1.14 10.06 12.29
N ALA A 198 0.12 9.98 11.86
CA ALA A 198 0.66 10.90 10.86
C ALA A 198 -0.11 10.83 9.53
N LEU A 199 -0.49 9.65 9.08
CA LEU A 199 -1.33 9.49 7.89
C LEU A 199 -2.71 10.10 8.04
N LEU A 200 -3.35 9.96 9.22
CA LEU A 200 -4.65 10.60 9.48
C LEU A 200 -4.54 12.14 9.49
N ASP A 201 -3.47 12.67 10.07
CA ASP A 201 -3.22 14.11 10.11
C ASP A 201 -2.98 14.68 8.70
N ILE A 202 -2.26 13.94 7.83
CA ILE A 202 -2.06 14.32 6.42
C ILE A 202 -3.36 14.15 5.61
N GLU A 203 -4.16 13.13 5.89
CA GLU A 203 -5.50 12.99 5.29
C GLU A 203 -6.41 14.18 5.65
N ALA A 204 -6.20 14.84 6.79
CA ALA A 204 -6.97 16.02 7.18
C ALA A 204 -6.60 17.29 6.40
N LEU A 205 -5.53 17.27 5.58
CA LEU A 205 -5.16 18.38 4.69
C LEU A 205 -6.29 18.71 3.70
N PRO A 206 -6.35 19.97 3.22
CA PRO A 206 -7.19 20.34 2.09
C PRO A 206 -7.01 19.38 0.91
N TRP A 207 -8.13 19.01 0.29
CA TRP A 207 -8.17 17.96 -0.74
C TRP A 207 -7.22 18.22 -1.91
N MET A 208 -6.96 19.50 -2.24
CA MET A 208 -6.05 19.91 -3.33
C MET A 208 -4.57 19.65 -3.00
N LEU A 209 -4.18 19.68 -1.72
CA LEU A 209 -2.78 19.55 -1.31
C LEU A 209 -2.29 18.10 -1.28
N ARG A 210 -3.17 17.14 -1.00
CA ARG A 210 -2.80 15.71 -0.94
C ARG A 210 -2.25 15.19 -2.29
N PRO A 211 -2.88 15.47 -3.45
CA PRO A 211 -2.32 15.14 -4.75
C PRO A 211 -1.01 15.88 -5.06
N VAL A 212 -0.85 17.14 -4.62
CA VAL A 212 0.39 17.91 -4.85
C VAL A 212 1.55 17.27 -4.09
N LEU A 213 1.34 16.95 -2.81
CA LEU A 213 2.32 16.26 -1.96
C LEU A 213 2.74 14.92 -2.58
N LEU A 214 1.75 14.10 -2.96
CA LEU A 214 2.00 12.78 -3.53
C LEU A 214 2.73 12.86 -4.88
N ARG A 215 2.39 13.83 -5.75
CA ARG A 215 3.12 14.07 -6.99
C ARG A 215 4.58 14.44 -6.72
N GLY A 216 4.84 15.32 -5.76
CA GLY A 216 6.20 15.69 -5.35
C GLY A 216 7.02 14.47 -4.91
N TRP A 217 6.42 13.57 -4.11
CA TRP A 217 7.05 12.32 -3.67
C TRP A 217 7.40 11.39 -4.83
N VAL A 218 6.48 11.22 -5.78
CA VAL A 218 6.69 10.41 -6.99
C VAL A 218 7.79 11.03 -7.88
N SER A 219 7.74 12.34 -8.12
CA SER A 219 8.75 13.05 -8.92
C SER A 219 10.14 12.93 -8.30
N ALA A 220 10.27 13.11 -6.98
CA ALA A 220 11.53 12.93 -6.26
C ALA A 220 12.06 11.49 -6.40
N ALA A 221 11.17 10.49 -6.28
CA ALA A 221 11.57 9.09 -6.39
C ALA A 221 12.03 8.73 -7.81
N LEU A 222 11.35 9.26 -8.83
CA LEU A 222 11.75 9.10 -10.23
C LEU A 222 13.07 9.80 -10.54
N GLY A 223 13.32 10.98 -9.95
CA GLY A 223 14.58 11.72 -10.12
C GLY A 223 15.82 10.96 -9.61
N THR A 224 15.63 10.05 -8.66
CA THR A 224 16.70 9.15 -8.18
C THR A 224 16.82 7.84 -8.97
N SER A 225 15.88 7.54 -9.87
CA SER A 225 15.88 6.30 -10.65
C SER A 225 16.59 6.48 -11.99
N GLN A 226 17.60 5.65 -12.26
CA GLN A 226 18.34 5.66 -13.52
C GLN A 226 17.47 5.36 -14.75
N ARG A 227 16.33 4.67 -14.58
CA ARG A 227 15.46 4.20 -15.67
C ARG A 227 14.12 4.94 -15.74
N ALA A 228 13.97 6.06 -15.02
CA ALA A 228 12.70 6.78 -14.89
C ALA A 228 11.51 5.86 -14.53
N ARG A 229 11.79 4.79 -13.77
CA ARG A 229 10.80 3.81 -13.30
C ARG A 229 11.07 3.48 -11.84
N LEU A 230 10.03 3.50 -11.03
CA LEU A 230 10.09 3.06 -9.64
C LEU A 230 10.28 1.55 -9.53
N TRP A 231 10.95 1.13 -8.45
CA TRP A 231 10.95 -0.26 -8.02
C TRP A 231 9.52 -0.70 -7.65
N PRO A 232 9.12 -1.96 -7.90
CA PRO A 232 7.78 -2.47 -7.57
C PRO A 232 7.32 -2.12 -6.15
N THR A 233 8.14 -2.43 -5.14
CA THR A 233 7.84 -2.13 -3.74
C THR A 233 7.69 -0.63 -3.46
N ALA A 234 8.45 0.22 -4.15
CA ALA A 234 8.37 1.68 -4.02
C ALA A 234 7.05 2.20 -4.62
N ALA A 235 6.67 1.69 -5.79
CA ALA A 235 5.39 2.00 -6.42
C ALA A 235 4.24 1.58 -5.50
N ASP A 236 4.27 0.36 -4.96
CA ASP A 236 3.22 -0.17 -4.07
C ASP A 236 3.10 0.65 -2.79
N ALA A 237 4.22 1.01 -2.18
CA ALA A 237 4.23 1.86 -0.99
C ALA A 237 3.57 3.22 -1.28
N LEU A 238 3.91 3.86 -2.40
CA LEU A 238 3.33 5.15 -2.79
C LEU A 238 1.85 5.04 -3.17
N ARG A 239 1.44 3.97 -3.87
CA ARG A 239 0.02 3.74 -4.20
C ARG A 239 -0.83 3.47 -2.97
N MET A 240 -0.34 2.64 -2.04
CA MET A 240 -1.04 2.40 -0.77
C MET A 240 -1.19 3.69 0.03
N VAL A 241 -0.15 4.53 0.08
CA VAL A 241 -0.25 5.83 0.73
C VAL A 241 -1.21 6.77 -0.01
N ALA A 242 -1.28 6.75 -1.34
CA ALA A 242 -2.29 7.50 -2.09
C ALA A 242 -3.72 7.15 -1.63
N VAL A 243 -4.01 5.85 -1.48
CA VAL A 243 -5.30 5.36 -0.97
C VAL A 243 -5.54 5.78 0.49
N LEU A 244 -4.51 5.70 1.33
CA LEU A 244 -4.60 6.07 2.75
C LEU A 244 -4.83 7.58 2.95
N LEU A 245 -4.30 8.41 2.06
CA LEU A 245 -4.49 9.86 2.06
C LEU A 245 -5.76 10.30 1.32
N ASP A 246 -6.52 9.37 0.74
CA ASP A 246 -7.69 9.68 -0.09
C ASP A 246 -7.33 10.66 -1.23
N SER A 247 -6.22 10.37 -1.91
CA SER A 247 -5.68 11.18 -3.01
C SER A 247 -5.81 10.42 -4.34
N PRO A 248 -6.14 11.11 -5.45
CA PRO A 248 -6.02 10.52 -6.78
C PRO A 248 -4.58 10.09 -7.06
N LEU A 249 -4.43 9.03 -7.85
CA LEU A 249 -3.13 8.46 -8.21
C LEU A 249 -2.45 9.30 -9.29
N PRO A 250 -1.18 9.75 -9.10
CA PRO A 250 -0.42 10.43 -10.14
C PRO A 250 -0.29 9.57 -11.41
N PRO A 251 -0.38 10.14 -12.63
CA PRO A 251 -0.28 9.38 -13.87
C PRO A 251 1.03 8.57 -14.01
N GLU A 252 2.14 9.13 -13.55
CA GLU A 252 3.45 8.49 -13.56
C GLU A 252 3.46 7.23 -12.70
N LEU A 253 2.76 7.27 -11.56
CA LEU A 253 2.59 6.13 -10.68
C LEU A 253 1.55 5.13 -11.23
N ALA A 254 0.46 5.62 -11.83
CA ALA A 254 -0.58 4.77 -12.41
C ALA A 254 -0.04 3.82 -13.49
N ARG A 255 0.93 4.27 -14.30
CA ARG A 255 1.60 3.48 -15.36
C ARG A 255 2.33 2.23 -14.85
N HIS A 256 2.56 2.11 -13.55
CA HIS A 256 3.14 0.91 -12.96
C HIS A 256 2.18 -0.28 -12.88
N TYR A 257 0.88 -0.02 -13.03
CA TYR A 257 -0.17 -0.97 -12.72
C TYR A 257 -0.97 -1.34 -13.94
N MET A 258 -1.46 -2.57 -13.95
CA MET A 258 -2.46 -2.98 -14.93
C MET A 258 -3.83 -2.44 -14.54
N GLU A 259 -4.65 -2.17 -15.55
CA GLU A 259 -6.08 -1.93 -15.35
C GLU A 259 -6.82 -3.27 -15.27
N LEU A 260 -7.57 -3.47 -14.19
CA LEU A 260 -8.40 -4.66 -14.02
C LEU A 260 -9.83 -4.39 -14.45
N ASP A 261 -10.32 -5.11 -15.46
CA ASP A 261 -11.72 -5.10 -15.87
C ASP A 261 -12.59 -6.02 -14.98
N TRP A 262 -12.50 -5.81 -13.66
CA TRP A 262 -13.25 -6.59 -12.66
C TRP A 262 -14.51 -5.86 -12.16
N ALA A 263 -14.65 -4.57 -12.51
CA ALA A 263 -15.71 -3.69 -12.04
C ALA A 263 -17.07 -3.89 -12.75
N THR A 264 -17.12 -4.74 -13.77
CA THR A 264 -18.21 -4.84 -14.76
C THR A 264 -19.12 -6.05 -14.60
N ARG A 265 -18.91 -6.91 -13.59
CA ARG A 265 -19.78 -8.08 -13.35
C ARG A 265 -20.46 -7.96 -11.99
N ARG A 266 -21.50 -7.14 -11.95
CA ARG A 266 -22.57 -7.25 -10.95
C ARG A 266 -23.71 -8.04 -11.55
#